data_AF-A0A151RBQ4-F1
#
_entry.id   AF-A0A151RBQ4-F1
#
_cell.length_a   1.000
_cell.length_b   1.000
_cell.length_c   1.000
_cell.angle_alpha   90.00
_cell.angle_beta   90.00
_cell.angle_gamma   90.00
#
_symmetry.space_group_name_H-M   'P 1'
#
loop_
_entity.id
_entity.type
_entity.pdbx_description
1 polymer ?
#
loop_
_entity_poly.entity_id
_entity_poly.type
_entity_poly.pdbx_seq_one_letter_code
_entity_poly.pdbx_strand_id
1 'polypeptide(L)'
;MVNGEGVGPISPKRGLRQGDPLSPYLFILCAEGLSSLLRKAEARGELHEATICRGAPQVSHLLFADDCFLFCKATELECTTLRTILQQYESASGQAINLKKS
;
A
#
# COMPACT_ATOMS: atom_id res chain seq x y z
N MET A 1 5.84 11.04 -29.92
CA MET A 1 6.95 10.65 -30.83
C MET A 1 7.83 9.67 -30.10
N VAL A 2 8.19 8.55 -30.73
CA VAL A 2 9.32 7.71 -30.31
C VAL A 2 10.30 7.78 -31.46
N ASN A 3 11.55 8.14 -31.18
CA ASN A 3 12.61 8.30 -32.19
C ASN A 3 12.25 9.21 -33.39
N GLY A 4 11.52 10.31 -33.16
CA GLY A 4 11.21 11.26 -34.23
C GLY A 4 9.95 10.96 -35.06
N GLU A 5 9.34 9.78 -34.90
CA GLU A 5 8.10 9.44 -35.63
C GLU A 5 6.84 9.58 -34.77
N GLY A 6 5.76 10.02 -35.40
CA GLY A 6 4.44 10.19 -34.80
C GLY A 6 3.82 8.85 -34.43
N VAL A 7 4.13 8.34 -33.24
CA VAL A 7 3.38 7.23 -32.66
C VAL A 7 1.94 7.70 -32.42
N GLY A 8 0.96 6.99 -32.99
CA GLY A 8 -0.46 7.27 -32.85
C GLY A 8 -0.96 7.34 -31.40
N PRO A 9 -2.25 7.58 -31.18
CA PRO A 9 -2.79 7.81 -29.84
C PRO A 9 -2.43 6.67 -28.87
N ILE A 10 -1.82 7.01 -27.74
CA ILE A 10 -1.45 6.06 -26.68
C ILE A 10 -2.69 5.79 -25.83
N SER A 11 -3.09 4.51 -25.73
CA SER A 11 -4.15 4.07 -24.82
C SER A 11 -3.54 3.49 -23.55
N PRO A 12 -3.51 4.24 -22.43
CA PRO A 12 -2.96 3.74 -21.17
C PRO A 12 -3.82 2.59 -20.64
N LYS A 13 -3.18 1.48 -20.24
CA LYS A 13 -3.86 0.30 -19.65
C LYS A 13 -3.84 0.27 -18.12
N ARG A 14 -2.87 0.96 -17.50
CA ARG A 14 -2.66 1.02 -16.04
C ARG A 14 -2.10 2.39 -15.68
N GLY A 15 -2.27 2.75 -14.41
CA GLY A 15 -1.81 4.01 -13.85
C GLY A 15 -2.87 5.09 -13.94
N LEU A 16 -2.83 6.01 -12.98
CA LEU A 16 -3.68 7.18 -12.94
C LEU A 16 -3.01 8.32 -13.70
N ARG A 17 -3.82 9.17 -14.34
CA ARG A 17 -3.29 10.31 -15.10
C ARG A 17 -2.68 11.33 -14.15
N GLN A 18 -1.39 11.59 -14.28
CA GLN A 18 -0.75 12.72 -13.58
C GLN A 18 -1.36 14.04 -14.05
N GLY A 19 -1.64 14.94 -13.10
CA GLY A 19 -2.31 16.22 -13.37
C GLY A 19 -3.83 16.13 -13.52
N ASP A 20 -4.42 14.93 -13.43
CA ASP A 20 -5.88 14.79 -13.29
C ASP A 20 -6.27 15.06 -11.82
N PRO A 21 -7.20 15.99 -11.56
CA PRO A 21 -7.61 16.36 -10.21
C PRO A 21 -8.23 15.20 -9.41
N LEU A 22 -8.70 14.13 -10.04
CA LEU A 22 -9.29 12.97 -9.37
C LEU A 22 -8.26 11.90 -8.96
N SER A 23 -7.11 11.84 -9.64
CA SER A 23 -6.09 10.82 -9.40
C SER A 23 -5.63 10.72 -7.93
N PRO A 24 -5.41 11.84 -7.20
CA PRO A 24 -5.01 11.76 -5.79
C PRO A 24 -6.06 11.05 -4.91
N TYR A 25 -7.35 11.29 -5.14
CA TYR A 25 -8.42 10.69 -4.36
C TYR A 25 -8.54 9.19 -4.61
N LEU A 26 -8.41 8.77 -5.87
CA LEU A 26 -8.41 7.35 -6.23
C LEU A 26 -7.21 6.62 -5.61
N PHE A 27 -6.05 7.27 -5.56
CA PHE A 27 -4.87 6.72 -4.89
C PHE A 27 -5.13 6.53 -3.38
N ILE A 28 -5.69 7.54 -2.71
CA ILE A 28 -6.04 7.46 -1.28
C ILE A 28 -7.07 6.36 -1.02
N LEU A 29 -8.09 6.21 -1.87
CA LEU A 29 -9.10 5.16 -1.73
C LEU A 29 -8.49 3.76 -1.82
N CYS A 30 -7.53 3.54 -2.74
CA CYS A 30 -6.78 2.29 -2.80
C CYS A 30 -5.98 2.07 -1.51
N ALA A 31 -5.25 3.09 -1.05
CA ALA A 31 -4.46 3.02 0.18
C ALA A 31 -5.30 2.70 1.42
N GLU A 32 -6.52 3.26 1.54
CA GLU A 32 -7.46 2.93 2.62
C GLU A 32 -7.88 1.45 2.60
N GLY A 33 -7.92 0.83 1.41
CA GLY A 33 -8.12 -0.61 1.27
C GLY A 33 -7.05 -1.43 1.99
N LEU A 34 -5.77 -1.04 1.87
CA LEU A 34 -4.67 -1.66 2.61
C LEU A 34 -4.81 -1.41 4.12
N SER A 35 -5.09 -0.17 4.53
CA SER A 35 -5.35 0.18 5.93
C SER A 35 -6.47 -0.65 6.55
N SER A 36 -7.55 -0.91 5.80
CA SER A 36 -8.67 -1.74 6.25
C SER A 36 -8.26 -3.20 6.46
N LEU A 37 -7.42 -3.77 5.59
CA LEU A 37 -6.93 -5.14 5.76
C LEU A 37 -6.03 -5.28 7.00
N LEU A 38 -5.15 -4.30 7.25
CA LEU A 38 -4.28 -4.25 8.43
C LEU A 38 -5.10 -4.16 9.73
N ARG A 39 -6.04 -3.22 9.80
CA ARG A 39 -6.96 -3.07 10.95
C ARG A 39 -7.78 -4.33 11.23
N LYS A 40 -8.18 -5.05 10.18
CA LYS A 40 -8.88 -6.33 10.33
C LYS A 40 -8.00 -7.41 10.96
N ALA A 41 -6.71 -7.45 10.63
CA ALA A 41 -5.78 -8.40 11.25
C ALA A 41 -5.43 -8.01 12.70
N GLU A 42 -5.30 -6.73 12.99
CA GLU A 42 -5.18 -6.22 14.38
C GLU A 42 -6.39 -6.61 15.22
N ALA A 43 -7.61 -6.41 14.71
CA ALA A 43 -8.84 -6.78 15.40
C ALA A 43 -8.95 -8.29 15.69
N ARG A 44 -8.26 -9.12 14.90
CA ARG A 44 -8.14 -10.58 15.13
C ARG A 44 -6.97 -10.96 16.05
N GLY A 45 -6.12 -10.01 16.43
CA GLY A 45 -4.90 -10.26 17.21
C GLY A 45 -3.78 -10.91 16.40
N GLU A 46 -3.88 -10.91 15.07
CA GLU A 46 -2.88 -11.50 14.15
C GLU A 46 -1.74 -10.54 13.82
N LEU A 47 -1.97 -9.23 14.01
CA LEU A 47 -0.96 -8.19 13.94
C LEU A 47 -1.03 -7.34 15.22
N HIS A 48 0.11 -6.82 15.66
CA HIS A 48 0.16 -5.91 16.78
C HIS A 48 0.79 -4.58 16.40
N GLU A 49 0.16 -3.51 16.86
CA GLU A 49 0.61 -2.14 16.64
C GLU A 49 1.89 -1.82 17.42
N ALA A 50 2.70 -0.91 16.87
CA ALA A 50 3.84 -0.35 17.58
C ALA A 50 3.41 0.83 18.45
N THR A 51 4.03 0.96 19.62
CA THR A 51 3.87 2.11 20.51
C THR A 51 5.25 2.66 20.87
N ILE A 52 5.51 3.92 20.54
CA ILE A 52 6.84 4.53 20.71
C ILE A 52 7.11 4.87 22.20
N CYS A 53 6.08 5.36 22.90
CA CYS A 53 6.17 5.67 24.33
C CYS A 53 4.80 5.53 25.00
N ARG A 54 4.79 5.45 26.33
CA ARG A 54 3.56 5.30 27.11
C ARG A 54 2.62 6.49 26.85
N GLY A 55 1.40 6.19 26.40
CA GLY A 55 0.39 7.20 26.07
C GLY A 55 0.44 7.72 24.64
N ALA A 56 1.39 7.26 23.81
CA ALA A 56 1.38 7.55 22.38
C ALA A 56 0.27 6.75 21.66
N PRO A 57 -0.23 7.27 20.53
CA PRO A 57 -1.07 6.49 19.63
C PRO A 57 -0.36 5.18 19.22
N GLN A 58 -1.14 4.11 19.17
CA GLN A 58 -0.67 2.86 18.62
C GLN A 58 -0.77 2.94 17.09
N VAL A 59 0.27 2.51 16.39
CA VAL A 59 0.36 2.63 14.92
C VAL A 59 0.88 1.32 14.35
N SER A 60 0.16 0.78 13.37
CA SER A 60 0.60 -0.36 12.57
C SER A 60 1.09 0.02 11.17
N HIS A 61 0.70 1.20 10.67
CA HIS A 61 1.12 1.65 9.34
C HIS A 61 1.16 3.16 9.20
N LEU A 62 2.08 3.65 8.37
CA LEU A 62 2.15 5.02 7.88
C LEU A 62 2.22 4.98 6.35
N LEU A 63 1.29 5.67 5.69
CA LEU A 63 1.18 5.68 4.24
C LEU A 63 1.51 7.07 3.70
N PHE A 64 2.49 7.15 2.82
CA PHE A 64 2.86 8.35 2.06
C PHE A 64 2.62 8.10 0.57
N ALA A 65 2.83 9.12 -0.27
CA ALA A 65 2.65 8.97 -1.71
C ALA A 65 3.60 7.93 -2.33
N ASP A 66 4.86 7.93 -1.91
CA ASP A 66 5.91 7.12 -2.53
C ASP A 66 6.39 5.93 -1.68
N ASP A 67 6.17 6.00 -0.36
CA ASP A 67 6.66 5.01 0.59
C ASP A 67 5.59 4.68 1.64
N CYS A 68 5.67 3.47 2.20
CA CYS A 68 4.87 3.05 3.33
C CYS A 68 5.76 2.42 4.40
N PHE A 69 5.41 2.65 5.67
CA PHE A 69 6.01 1.95 6.80
C PHE A 69 4.97 1.06 7.43
N LEU A 70 5.32 -0.21 7.61
CA LEU A 70 4.46 -1.24 8.21
C LEU A 70 5.15 -1.72 9.49
N PHE A 71 4.41 -1.74 10.59
CA PHE A 71 4.89 -2.11 11.90
C PHE A 71 4.18 -3.39 12.34
N CYS A 72 4.98 -4.38 12.72
CA CYS A 72 4.52 -5.62 13.32
C CYS A 72 5.61 -6.15 14.25
N LYS A 73 5.30 -7.14 15.09
CA LYS A 73 6.33 -7.85 15.85
C LYS A 73 7.14 -8.73 14.90
N ALA A 74 8.43 -8.91 15.20
CA ALA A 74 9.32 -9.80 14.46
C ALA A 74 9.06 -11.28 14.82
N THR A 75 7.83 -11.74 14.63
CA THR A 75 7.43 -13.13 14.80
C THR A 75 7.05 -13.73 13.45
N GLU A 76 7.26 -15.03 13.28
CA GLU A 76 6.93 -15.72 12.03
C GLU A 76 5.45 -15.59 11.65
N LEU A 77 4.56 -15.65 12.65
CA LEU A 77 3.13 -15.47 12.47
C LEU A 77 2.78 -14.08 11.91
N GLU A 78 3.28 -13.02 12.52
CA GLU A 78 2.98 -11.65 12.08
C GLU A 78 3.61 -11.35 10.72
N CYS A 79 4.85 -11.79 10.48
CA CYS A 79 5.50 -11.65 9.18
C CYS A 79 4.73 -12.36 8.07
N THR A 80 4.22 -13.57 8.34
CA THR A 80 3.42 -14.34 7.37
C THR A 80 2.07 -13.67 7.13
N THR A 81 1.40 -13.21 8.19
CA THR A 81 0.13 -12.47 8.11
C THR A 81 0.29 -11.20 7.28
N LEU A 82 1.34 -10.42 7.55
CA LEU A 82 1.64 -9.21 6.80
C LEU A 82 1.84 -9.54 5.32
N ARG A 83 2.64 -10.56 5.00
CA ARG A 83 2.86 -11.00 3.62
C ARG A 83 1.55 -11.39 2.91
N THR A 84 0.65 -12.10 3.58
CA THR A 84 -0.66 -12.47 3.02
C THR A 84 -1.53 -11.25 2.74
N ILE A 85 -1.56 -10.27 3.65
CA ILE A 85 -2.28 -9.01 3.46
C ILE A 85 -1.74 -8.25 2.25
N LEU A 86 -0.41 -8.15 2.12
CA LEU A 86 0.23 -7.49 0.98
C LEU A 86 -0.14 -8.17 -0.33
N GLN A 87 -0.08 -9.50 -0.40
CA GLN A 87 -0.48 -10.26 -1.60
C GLN A 87 -1.96 -10.06 -1.97
N GLN A 88 -2.85 -10.01 -0.97
CA GLN A 88 -4.26 -9.74 -1.17
C GLN A 88 -4.47 -8.32 -1.73
N TYR A 89 -3.76 -7.34 -1.17
CA TYR A 89 -3.78 -5.97 -1.64
C TYR A 89 -3.30 -5.83 -3.09
N GLU A 90 -2.16 -6.44 -3.43
CA GLU A 90 -1.60 -6.43 -4.78
C GLU A 90 -2.57 -7.02 -5.81
N SER A 91 -3.18 -8.15 -5.44
CA SER A 91 -4.14 -8.85 -6.30
C SER A 91 -5.41 -8.04 -6.54
N ALA A 92 -5.90 -7.32 -5.53
CA ALA A 92 -7.13 -6.53 -5.61
C ALA A 92 -6.93 -5.17 -6.28
N SER A 93 -5.83 -4.48 -5.99
CA SER A 93 -5.56 -3.12 -6.47
C SER A 93 -4.78 -3.08 -7.80
N GLY A 94 -4.05 -4.15 -8.13
CA GLY A 94 -3.08 -4.16 -9.22
C GLY A 94 -1.80 -3.36 -8.95
N GLN A 95 -1.64 -2.81 -7.73
CA GLN A 95 -0.41 -2.15 -7.29
C GLN A 95 0.54 -3.17 -6.70
N ALA A 96 1.71 -3.36 -7.32
CA ALA A 96 2.74 -4.26 -6.79
C ALA A 96 3.59 -3.55 -5.73
N ILE A 97 3.87 -4.26 -4.64
CA ILE A 97 4.73 -3.79 -3.57
C ILE A 97 6.18 -4.18 -3.90
N ASN A 98 7.07 -3.21 -3.80
CA ASN A 98 8.48 -3.45 -4.04
C ASN A 98 9.18 -3.99 -2.80
N LEU A 99 9.17 -5.31 -2.63
CA LEU A 99 9.87 -5.99 -1.53
C LEU A 99 11.40 -5.87 -1.57
N LYS A 100 11.99 -5.36 -2.66
CA LYS A 100 13.45 -5.11 -2.72
C LYS A 100 13.85 -3.80 -2.03
N LYS A 101 12.89 -2.93 -1.77
CA LYS A 101 13.07 -1.76 -0.88
C LYS A 101 12.87 -2.14 0.60
N SER A 102 12.36 -3.34 0.88
CA SER A 102 11.95 -3.80 2.21
C SER A 102 13.06 -4.47 3.00
#